data_AF-A0A383EJU0-F1
#
_entry.id   AF-A0A383EJU0-F1
#
_cell.length_a   1.000
_cell.length_b   1.000
_cell.length_c   1.000
_cell.angle_alpha   90.00
_cell.angle_beta   90.00
_cell.angle_gamma   90.00
#
_symmetry.space_group_name_H-M   'P 1'
#
loop_
_entity.id
_entity.type
_entity.pdbx_description
1 polymer ?
#
loop_
_entity_poly.entity_id
_entity_poly.type
_entity_poly.pdbx_seq_one_letter_code
_entity_poly.pdbx_strand_id
1 'polypeptide(L)'
;MNRPIEHYISDLLYLHDCIIIPGFGGFVGNKKSAYIHPVSGIIYPPSKAFLFNKNLTQNDGLLATHIAKEEGLDLLEITNLIEEFVQKIQKELENRSAFKLQKVGTFTKGNEGNISFIQDKNYNYNLASFGMQADHKSKKVERTISE
;
A
#
# COMPACT_ATOMS: atom_id res chain seq x y z
N MET A 1 9.47 10.16 -18.20
CA MET A 1 9.08 9.92 -16.80
C MET A 1 10.34 9.89 -15.95
N ASN A 2 10.42 10.75 -14.94
CA ASN A 2 11.57 10.93 -14.05
C ASN A 2 11.61 9.91 -12.90
N ARG A 3 10.45 9.34 -12.54
CA ARG A 3 10.32 8.34 -11.47
C ARG A 3 9.42 7.18 -11.91
N PRO A 4 9.56 5.97 -11.32
CA PRO A 4 8.72 4.83 -11.68
C PRO A 4 7.27 4.99 -11.15
N ILE A 5 6.27 4.36 -11.79
CA ILE A 5 4.85 4.47 -11.39
C ILE A 5 4.63 4.05 -9.93
N GLU A 6 5.38 3.07 -9.46
CA GLU A 6 5.39 2.60 -8.07
C GLU A 6 5.62 3.73 -7.07
N HIS A 7 6.43 4.74 -7.44
CA HIS A 7 6.69 5.89 -6.59
C HIS A 7 5.44 6.77 -6.43
N TYR A 8 4.76 7.09 -7.53
CA TYR A 8 3.53 7.88 -7.52
C TYR A 8 2.38 7.18 -6.77
N ILE A 9 2.28 5.85 -6.91
CA ILE A 9 1.35 5.05 -6.10
C ILE A 9 1.69 5.19 -4.61
N SER A 10 2.96 5.06 -4.24
CA SER A 10 3.41 5.20 -2.85
C SER A 10 3.07 6.58 -2.28
N ASP A 11 3.31 7.65 -3.04
CA ASP A 11 3.01 9.02 -2.62
C ASP A 11 1.51 9.21 -2.36
N LEU A 12 0.66 8.73 -3.27
CA LEU A 12 -0.78 8.81 -3.10
C LEU A 12 -1.27 7.99 -1.89
N LEU A 13 -0.63 6.86 -1.54
CA LEU A 13 -1.04 6.04 -0.38
C LEU A 13 -0.85 6.79 0.96
N TYR A 14 0.07 7.74 1.03
CA TYR A 14 0.17 8.63 2.20
C TYR A 14 -1.01 9.60 2.28
N LEU A 15 -1.46 10.11 1.14
CA LEU A 15 -2.43 11.20 1.04
C LEU A 15 -3.89 10.72 1.05
N HIS A 16 -4.14 9.52 0.52
CA HIS A 16 -5.49 9.01 0.28
C HIS A 16 -5.73 7.67 0.99
N ASP A 17 -7.00 7.41 1.29
CA ASP A 17 -7.45 6.13 1.85
C ASP A 17 -7.94 5.17 0.74
N CYS A 18 -8.17 5.65 -0.48
CA CYS A 18 -8.54 4.82 -1.63
C CYS A 18 -7.78 5.28 -2.87
N ILE A 19 -7.17 4.34 -3.60
CA ILE A 19 -6.43 4.63 -4.84
C ILE A 19 -6.71 3.52 -5.84
N ILE A 20 -6.96 3.89 -7.09
CA ILE A 20 -7.26 2.96 -8.15
C ILE A 20 -6.13 2.97 -9.18
N ILE A 21 -5.68 1.79 -9.57
CA ILE A 21 -4.80 1.54 -10.70
C ILE A 21 -5.71 1.10 -11.86
N PRO A 22 -5.95 1.96 -12.86
CA PRO A 22 -6.81 1.67 -13.99
C PRO A 22 -6.41 0.36 -14.68
N GLY A 23 -7.38 -0.52 -14.97
CA GLY A 23 -7.13 -1.81 -15.61
C GLY A 23 -6.55 -2.91 -14.69
N PHE A 24 -6.34 -2.63 -13.39
CA PHE A 24 -5.79 -3.60 -12.45
C PHE A 24 -6.66 -3.80 -11.19
N GLY A 25 -7.06 -2.71 -10.53
CA GLY A 25 -7.83 -2.74 -9.29
C GLY A 25 -7.45 -1.59 -8.38
N GLY A 26 -7.86 -1.62 -7.12
CA GLY A 26 -7.56 -0.52 -6.19
C GLY A 26 -7.24 -0.93 -4.77
N PHE A 27 -6.55 -0.03 -4.08
CA PHE A 27 -6.20 -0.12 -2.68
C PHE A 27 -7.25 0.55 -1.81
N VAL A 28 -7.62 -0.12 -0.73
CA VAL A 28 -8.50 0.42 0.31
C VAL A 28 -7.76 0.40 1.64
N GLY A 29 -7.47 1.59 2.14
CA GLY A 29 -6.76 1.88 3.36
C GLY A 29 -7.67 1.85 4.58
N ASN A 30 -7.24 1.13 5.60
CA ASN A 30 -7.88 1.07 6.91
C ASN A 30 -6.89 1.56 7.96
N LYS A 31 -7.31 2.54 8.75
CA LYS A 31 -6.52 3.04 9.88
C LYS A 31 -6.57 2.01 11.01
N LYS A 32 -5.40 1.68 11.55
CA LYS A 32 -5.23 0.82 12.71
C LYS A 32 -4.67 1.64 13.85
N SER A 33 -5.31 1.55 15.01
CA SER A 33 -4.82 2.16 16.24
C SER A 33 -3.50 1.52 16.67
N ALA A 34 -2.75 2.25 17.51
CA ALA A 34 -1.59 1.68 18.19
C ALA A 34 -2.01 0.47 19.02
N TYR A 35 -1.12 -0.51 19.13
CA TYR A 35 -1.37 -1.68 19.96
C TYR A 35 -0.08 -2.21 20.56
N ILE A 36 -0.20 -2.91 21.69
CA ILE A 36 0.91 -3.63 22.32
C ILE A 36 0.82 -5.07 21.87
N HIS A 37 1.88 -5.60 21.29
CA HIS A 37 1.90 -7.00 20.90
C HIS A 37 1.85 -7.88 22.15
N PRO A 38 0.87 -8.80 22.27
CA PRO A 38 0.57 -9.47 23.54
C PRO A 38 1.72 -10.35 24.05
N VAL A 39 2.49 -10.96 23.15
CA VAL A 39 3.63 -11.82 23.51
C VAL A 39 4.93 -11.04 23.70
N SER A 40 5.36 -10.28 22.69
CA SER A 40 6.64 -9.57 22.73
C SER A 40 6.66 -8.29 23.58
N GLY A 41 5.47 -7.76 23.94
CA GLY A 41 5.33 -6.50 24.65
C GLY A 41 5.70 -5.25 23.84
N ILE A 42 6.02 -5.42 22.54
CA ILE A 42 6.40 -4.33 21.63
C ILE A 42 5.19 -3.43 21.37
N ILE A 43 5.39 -2.12 21.51
CA ILE A 43 4.39 -1.12 21.15
C ILE A 43 4.51 -0.83 19.66
N TYR A 44 3.43 -1.09 18.92
CA TYR A 44 3.32 -0.73 17.51
C TYR A 44 2.56 0.60 17.40
N PRO A 45 3.06 1.57 16.62
CA PRO A 45 2.38 2.84 16.43
C PRO A 45 1.10 2.67 15.61
N PRO A 46 0.22 3.69 15.58
CA PRO A 46 -0.90 3.70 14.66
C PRO A 46 -0.40 3.50 13.22
N SER A 47 -1.10 2.71 12.42
CA SER A 47 -0.67 2.40 11.05
C SER A 47 -1.81 2.46 10.06
N LYS A 48 -1.48 2.58 8.78
CA LYS A 48 -2.44 2.47 7.69
C LYS A 48 -2.23 1.13 6.97
N ALA A 49 -3.22 0.26 7.05
CA ALA A 49 -3.21 -1.05 6.43
C ALA A 49 -4.03 -1.03 5.13
N PHE A 50 -3.46 -1.51 4.03
CA PHE A 50 -4.13 -1.57 2.74
C PHE A 50 -4.58 -2.98 2.39
N LEU A 51 -5.80 -3.05 1.89
CA LEU A 51 -6.32 -4.22 1.18
C LEU A 51 -6.37 -3.89 -0.30
N PHE A 52 -6.22 -4.91 -1.14
CA PHE A 52 -6.39 -4.76 -2.58
C PHE A 52 -7.69 -5.41 -3.03
N ASN A 53 -8.44 -4.70 -3.87
CA ASN A 53 -9.65 -5.20 -4.50
C ASN A 53 -9.54 -5.07 -6.03
N LYS A 54 -9.47 -6.21 -6.72
CA LYS A 54 -9.42 -6.27 -8.19
C LYS A 54 -10.69 -5.70 -8.85
N ASN A 55 -11.83 -5.75 -8.16
CA ASN A 55 -13.11 -5.29 -8.70
C ASN A 55 -13.27 -3.77 -8.59
N LEU A 56 -12.35 -3.09 -7.90
CA LEU A 56 -12.37 -1.64 -7.78
C LEU A 56 -11.74 -1.03 -9.05
N THR A 57 -12.56 -0.94 -10.10
CA THR A 57 -12.15 -0.51 -11.45
C THR A 57 -12.66 0.88 -11.83
N GLN A 58 -13.46 1.52 -10.98
CA GLN A 58 -14.02 2.85 -11.24
C GLN A 58 -12.92 3.91 -11.18
N ASN A 59 -12.27 4.14 -12.32
CA ASN A 59 -11.19 5.10 -12.45
C ASN A 59 -11.71 6.53 -12.16
N ASP A 60 -11.26 7.12 -11.05
CA ASP A 60 -11.52 8.51 -10.66
C ASP A 60 -10.48 9.49 -11.26
N GLY A 61 -9.52 8.97 -12.04
CA GLY A 61 -8.45 9.73 -12.65
C GLY A 61 -7.37 10.18 -11.68
N LEU A 62 -7.41 9.77 -10.40
CA LEU A 62 -6.50 10.28 -9.36
C LEU A 62 -5.03 9.99 -9.69
N LEU A 63 -4.71 8.74 -10.01
CA LEU A 63 -3.34 8.32 -10.32
C LEU A 63 -2.82 9.01 -11.59
N ALA A 64 -3.60 8.98 -12.67
CA ALA A 64 -3.20 9.58 -13.95
C ALA A 64 -2.99 11.10 -13.82
N THR A 65 -3.91 11.79 -13.15
CA THR A 65 -3.82 13.24 -12.94
C THR A 65 -2.62 13.61 -12.06
N HIS A 66 -2.32 12.81 -11.03
CA HIS A 66 -1.16 13.05 -10.18
C HIS A 66 0.15 12.92 -10.95
N ILE A 67 0.32 11.84 -11.73
CA ILE A 67 1.54 11.63 -12.53
C ILE A 67 1.67 12.71 -13.60
N ALA A 68 0.59 13.04 -14.32
CA ALA A 68 0.60 14.07 -15.35
C ALA A 68 1.05 15.43 -14.80
N LYS A 69 0.57 15.79 -13.60
CA LYS A 69 0.94 17.03 -12.92
C LYS A 69 2.42 17.05 -12.51
N GLU A 70 2.93 15.97 -11.94
CA GLU A 70 4.32 15.89 -11.45
C GLU A 70 5.35 15.78 -12.60
N GLU A 71 4.99 15.10 -13.68
CA GLU A 71 5.87 14.89 -14.85
C GLU A 71 5.72 15.97 -15.93
N GLY A 72 4.63 16.74 -15.90
CA GLY A 72 4.32 17.74 -16.95
C GLY A 72 3.96 17.12 -18.30
N LEU A 73 3.39 15.92 -18.30
CA LEU A 73 3.01 15.14 -19.50
C LEU A 73 1.50 15.17 -19.73
N ASP A 74 1.07 14.85 -20.95
CA ASP A 74 -0.36 14.80 -21.27
C ASP A 74 -1.04 13.57 -20.64
N LEU A 75 -2.33 13.71 -20.30
CA LEU A 75 -3.10 12.63 -19.70
C LEU A 75 -3.16 11.38 -20.57
N LEU A 76 -3.18 11.53 -21.90
CA LEU A 76 -3.17 10.39 -22.81
C LEU A 76 -1.87 9.60 -22.71
N GLU A 77 -0.73 10.30 -22.68
CA GLU A 77 0.59 9.68 -22.54
C GLU A 77 0.70 8.93 -21.21
N ILE A 78 0.23 9.54 -20.12
CA ILE A 78 0.23 8.90 -18.80
C ILE A 78 -0.68 7.68 -18.75
N THR A 79 -1.85 7.74 -19.39
CA THR A 79 -2.77 6.60 -19.42
C THR A 79 -2.13 5.41 -20.13
N ASN A 80 -1.47 5.63 -21.27
CA ASN A 80 -0.72 4.59 -21.97
C ASN A 80 0.40 4.00 -21.09
N LEU A 81 1.14 4.84 -20.38
CA LEU A 81 2.21 4.39 -19.47
C LEU A 81 1.68 3.55 -18.30
N ILE A 82 0.50 3.90 -17.76
CA ILE A 82 -0.18 3.10 -16.73
C ILE A 82 -0.61 1.75 -17.31
N GLU A 83 -1.17 1.72 -18.53
CA GLU A 83 -1.58 0.48 -19.18
C GLU A 83 -0.40 -0.46 -19.42
N GLU A 84 0.72 0.05 -19.94
CA GLU A 84 1.97 -0.72 -20.12
C GLU A 84 2.48 -1.28 -18.79
N PHE A 85 2.41 -0.48 -17.72
CA PHE A 85 2.78 -0.92 -16.38
C PHE A 85 1.88 -2.04 -15.87
N VAL A 86 0.56 -1.95 -16.09
CA VAL A 86 -0.38 -3.02 -15.71
C VAL A 86 -0.13 -4.30 -16.51
N GLN A 87 0.12 -4.19 -17.81
CA GLN A 87 0.48 -5.36 -18.64
C GLN A 87 1.75 -6.04 -18.12
N LYS A 88 2.75 -5.27 -17.71
CA LYS A 88 3.97 -5.81 -17.08
C LYS A 88 3.65 -6.56 -15.79
N ILE A 89 2.81 -6.01 -14.91
CA ILE A 89 2.39 -6.67 -13.67
C ILE A 89 1.70 -8.00 -13.98
N GLN A 90 0.75 -8.00 -14.91
CA GLN A 90 0.00 -9.19 -15.29
C GLN A 90 0.93 -10.28 -15.83
N LYS A 91 1.86 -9.92 -16.71
CA LYS A 91 2.86 -10.84 -17.27
C LYS A 91 3.76 -11.45 -16.20
N GLU A 92 4.22 -10.65 -15.22
CA GLU A 92 5.03 -11.17 -14.10
C GLU A 92 4.22 -12.10 -13.20
N LEU A 93 2.95 -11.78 -12.92
CA LEU A 93 2.05 -12.65 -12.16
C LEU A 93 1.72 -13.96 -12.90
N GLU A 94 1.72 -13.97 -14.22
CA GLU A 94 1.54 -15.19 -15.01
C GLU A 94 2.80 -16.05 -15.04
N ASN A 95 3.97 -15.44 -15.18
CA ASN A 95 5.23 -16.17 -15.34
C ASN A 95 5.83 -16.65 -14.01
N ARG A 96 5.70 -15.85 -12.95
CA ARG A 96 6.37 -16.07 -11.65
C ARG A 96 5.40 -16.24 -10.49
N SER A 97 4.09 -16.14 -10.74
CA SER A 97 3.04 -16.15 -9.73
C SER A 97 3.16 -15.04 -8.67
N ALA A 98 4.09 -14.10 -8.81
CA ALA A 98 4.31 -13.03 -7.85
C ALA A 98 4.88 -11.76 -8.51
N PHE A 99 4.45 -10.59 -8.03
CA PHE A 99 4.97 -9.29 -8.43
C PHE A 99 5.16 -8.39 -7.21
N LYS A 100 6.36 -7.84 -7.02
CA LYS A 100 6.66 -6.90 -5.93
C LYS A 100 6.50 -5.46 -6.40
N LEU A 101 5.53 -4.76 -5.82
CA LEU A 101 5.33 -3.33 -5.97
C LEU A 101 6.17 -2.61 -4.90
N GLN A 102 7.25 -1.95 -5.32
CA GLN A 102 8.23 -1.37 -4.39
C GLN A 102 7.58 -0.41 -3.40
N LYS A 103 7.99 -0.49 -2.13
CA LYS A 103 7.44 0.26 -0.98
C LYS A 103 5.99 -0.02 -0.63
N VAL A 104 5.21 -0.68 -1.48
CA VAL A 104 3.78 -0.90 -1.27
C VAL A 104 3.49 -2.30 -0.78
N GLY A 105 3.97 -3.34 -1.49
CA GLY A 105 3.71 -4.72 -1.13
C GLY A 105 3.93 -5.70 -2.27
N THR A 106 3.46 -6.93 -2.07
CA THR A 106 3.62 -8.03 -3.03
C THR A 106 2.25 -8.57 -3.41
N PHE A 107 2.05 -8.72 -4.71
CA PHE A 107 0.92 -9.44 -5.29
C PHE A 107 1.33 -10.88 -5.58
N THR A 108 0.44 -11.82 -5.29
CA THR A 108 0.64 -13.24 -5.59
C THR A 108 -0.61 -13.81 -6.26
N LYS A 109 -0.42 -14.52 -7.37
CA LYS A 109 -1.49 -15.23 -8.08
C LYS A 109 -1.58 -16.66 -7.55
N GLY A 110 -2.74 -17.01 -6.99
CA GLY A 110 -3.02 -18.37 -6.52
C GLY A 110 -3.41 -19.32 -7.65
N ASN A 111 -3.49 -20.61 -7.35
CA ASN A 111 -3.81 -21.68 -8.31
C ASN A 111 -5.19 -21.50 -8.98
N GLU A 112 -6.13 -20.85 -8.29
CA GLU A 112 -7.47 -20.54 -8.80
C GLU A 112 -7.52 -19.25 -9.64
N GLY A 113 -6.36 -18.64 -9.94
CA GLY A 113 -6.25 -17.38 -10.68
C GLY A 113 -6.56 -16.13 -9.87
N ASN A 114 -6.90 -16.28 -8.58
CA ASN A 114 -7.15 -15.16 -7.67
C ASN A 114 -5.85 -14.42 -7.32
N ILE A 115 -5.89 -13.09 -7.36
CA ILE A 115 -4.78 -12.23 -6.95
C ILE A 115 -4.95 -11.90 -5.46
N SER A 116 -3.92 -12.21 -4.68
CA SER A 116 -3.79 -11.82 -3.28
C SER A 116 -2.74 -10.72 -3.13
N PHE A 117 -2.87 -9.88 -2.12
CA PHE A 117 -1.95 -8.78 -1.83
C PHE A 117 -1.51 -8.83 -0.38
N ILE A 118 -0.20 -8.63 -0.16
CA ILE A 118 0.40 -8.48 1.16
C ILE A 118 1.19 -7.17 1.18
N GLN A 119 0.78 -6.23 2.03
CA GLN A 119 1.47 -4.96 2.22
C GLN A 119 2.89 -5.15 2.77
N ASP A 120 3.82 -4.31 2.32
CA ASP A 120 5.17 -4.23 2.87
C ASP A 120 5.12 -3.57 4.27
N LYS A 121 5.48 -4.33 5.30
CA LYS A 121 5.43 -3.89 6.70
C LYS A 121 6.51 -2.86 7.05
N ASN A 122 7.50 -2.66 6.19
CA ASN A 122 8.56 -1.66 6.41
C ASN A 122 8.07 -0.23 6.17
N TYR A 123 6.91 -0.05 5.53
CA TYR A 123 6.37 1.26 5.17
C TYR A 123 5.04 1.52 5.86
N ASN A 124 5.03 2.48 6.79
CA ASN A 124 3.82 2.95 7.44
C ASN A 124 3.30 4.20 6.74
N TYR A 125 2.18 4.05 6.03
CA TYR A 125 1.52 5.13 5.30
C TYR A 125 0.64 6.04 6.18
N ASN A 126 0.75 5.92 7.51
CA ASN A 126 0.16 6.87 8.44
C ASN A 126 1.17 7.97 8.78
N LEU A 127 0.99 9.15 8.16
CA LEU A 127 1.85 10.32 8.39
C LEU A 127 1.87 10.78 9.86
N ALA A 128 0.78 10.58 10.60
CA ALA A 128 0.73 10.95 12.02
C ALA A 128 1.68 10.11 12.89
N SER A 129 2.16 8.98 12.37
CA SER A 129 3.12 8.10 13.03
C SER A 129 4.55 8.28 12.53
N PHE A 130 4.81 9.32 11.73
CA PHE A 130 6.16 9.61 11.26
C PHE A 130 7.13 9.78 12.44
N GLY A 131 8.26 9.10 12.38
CA GLY A 131 9.26 9.08 13.46
C GLY A 131 8.96 8.12 14.62
N MET A 132 7.77 7.49 14.67
CA MET A 132 7.48 6.46 15.66
C MET A 132 8.02 5.10 15.22
N GLN A 133 8.76 4.41 16.10
CA GLN A 133 9.32 3.09 15.82
C GLN A 133 8.68 2.02 16.70
N ALA A 134 8.65 0.78 16.20
CA ALA A 134 8.16 -0.39 16.93
C ALA A 134 9.30 -1.10 17.68
N ASP A 135 10.09 -0.34 18.42
CA ASP A 135 11.28 -0.80 19.16
C ASP A 135 11.09 -0.73 20.69
N HIS A 136 10.07 -0.02 21.15
CA HIS A 136 9.78 0.12 22.57
C HIS A 136 9.04 -1.09 23.14
N LYS A 137 9.62 -1.73 24.17
CA LYS A 137 8.95 -2.79 24.95
C LYS A 137 8.26 -2.21 26.18
N SER A 138 6.95 -2.40 26.27
CA SER A 138 6.19 -2.06 27.46
C SER A 138 6.57 -2.99 28.63
N LYS A 139 6.67 -2.41 29.83
CA LYS A 139 6.74 -3.18 31.08
C LYS A 139 5.32 -3.40 31.58
N LYS A 140 4.95 -4.65 31.87
CA LYS A 140 3.66 -4.97 32.50
C LYS A 140 3.65 -4.34 33.90
N VAL A 141 2.66 -3.49 34.19
CA VAL A 141 2.44 -2.92 35.53
C VAL A 141 1.26 -3.65 36.14
N GLU A 142 1.50 -4.38 37.22
CA GLU A 142 0.44 -4.99 38.02
C GLU A 142 0.08 -4.03 39.16
N ARG A 143 -1.19 -3.60 39.22
CA ARG A 143 -1.68 -2.82 40.36
C ARG A 143 -2.09 -3.79 41.45
N THR A 144 -1.29 -3.86 42.52
CA THR A 144 -1.74 -4.46 43.77
C THR A 144 -2.61 -3.42 44.48
N ILE A 145 -3.91 -3.69 44.58
CA ILE A 145 -4.77 -2.94 45.49
C ILE A 145 -4.49 -3.53 46.87
N SER A 146 -3.84 -2.76 47.73
CA SER A 146 -3.72 -3.09 49.15
C SER A 146 -5.07 -2.81 49.81
N GLU A 147 -5.70 -3.83 50.40
CA GLU A 147 -6.88 -3.70 51.26
C GLU A 147 -6.53 -3.06 52.62
#